data_AF-A0A932A151-F1
#
_entry.id   AF-A0A932A151-F1
#
_cell.length_a   1.000
_cell.length_b   1.000
_cell.length_c   1.000
_cell.angle_alpha   90.00
_cell.angle_beta   90.00
_cell.angle_gamma   90.00
#
_symmetry.space_group_name_H-M   'P 1'
#
loop_
_entity.id
_entity.type
_entity.pdbx_description
1 polymer ?
#
loop_
_entity_poly.entity_id
_entity_poly.type
_entity_poly.pdbx_seq_one_letter_code
_entity_poly.pdbx_strand_id
1 'polypeptide(L)'
;MKGFLLRHKRTLAPIIGFGLAGAIWGIEAYRGTVGSNETFTNPFSYILGAVAFGILGSLSLVLFSGDRKLMFKVMSIGTLGWLMSFIIPMIWIEWLVIWGTVLLEFLLPSEPNEFLSKIFYYWDLQPSLRIGVLYLEFAIVGLFTGTLYGILLKKNLIKIGLATATSLLSTALISPIIGNYLGESLSSLLSSYIFTFLFMGCVLGWMIASAIRYGET
;
A
#
# COMPACT_ATOMS: atom_id res chain seq x y z
N MET A 1 8.58 30.00 -13.72
CA MET A 1 7.45 29.15 -14.15
C MET A 1 7.84 27.68 -14.44
N LYS A 2 8.89 27.37 -15.21
CA LYS A 2 9.26 25.98 -15.58
C LYS A 2 9.55 25.05 -14.38
N GLY A 3 10.20 25.54 -13.32
CA GLY A 3 10.50 24.74 -12.12
C GLY A 3 9.26 24.33 -11.30
N PHE A 4 8.25 25.19 -11.24
CA PHE A 4 7.01 24.92 -10.50
C PHE A 4 6.21 23.77 -11.15
N LEU A 5 6.06 23.79 -12.48
CA LEU A 5 5.38 22.74 -13.24
C LEU A 5 6.09 21.38 -13.12
N LEU A 6 7.43 21.37 -13.16
CA LEU A 6 8.20 20.14 -13.00
C LEU A 6 8.04 19.53 -11.60
N ARG A 7 7.95 20.37 -10.57
CA ARG A 7 7.74 19.94 -9.17
C ARG A 7 6.39 19.24 -8.97
N HIS A 8 5.33 19.76 -9.59
CA HIS A 8 3.99 19.15 -9.53
C HIS A 8 3.96 17.82 -10.26
N LYS A 9 4.55 17.76 -11.47
CA LYS A 9 4.66 16.51 -12.25
C LYS A 9 5.40 15.41 -11.48
N ARG A 10 6.51 15.74 -10.81
CA ARG A 10 7.27 14.80 -9.96
C ARG A 10 6.52 14.31 -8.72
N THR A 11 5.40 14.94 -8.38
CA THR A 11 4.53 14.50 -7.27
C THR A 11 3.34 13.70 -7.77
N LEU A 12 2.71 14.17 -8.84
CA LEU A 12 1.54 13.52 -9.43
C LEU A 12 1.88 12.17 -10.07
N ALA A 13 3.05 12.05 -10.71
CA ALA A 13 3.43 10.77 -11.32
C ALA A 13 3.50 9.63 -10.28
N PRO A 14 4.18 9.77 -9.14
CA PRO A 14 4.13 8.76 -8.07
C PRO A 14 2.71 8.43 -7.59
N ILE A 15 1.86 9.44 -7.37
CA ILE A 15 0.47 9.21 -6.95
C ILE A 15 -0.27 8.34 -7.96
N ILE A 16 -0.18 8.68 -9.24
CA ILE A 16 -0.85 7.95 -10.32
C ILE A 16 -0.25 6.54 -10.49
N GLY A 17 1.08 6.43 -10.53
CA GLY A 17 1.77 5.16 -10.76
C GLY A 17 1.50 4.14 -9.66
N PHE A 18 1.63 4.54 -8.40
CA PHE A 18 1.28 3.68 -7.27
C PHE A 18 -0.23 3.46 -7.14
N GLY A 19 -1.06 4.46 -7.45
CA GLY A 19 -2.51 4.31 -7.48
C GLY A 19 -2.98 3.25 -8.49
N LEU A 20 -2.45 3.28 -9.72
CA LEU A 20 -2.74 2.27 -10.74
C LEU A 20 -2.25 0.88 -10.34
N ALA A 21 -1.06 0.79 -9.73
CA ALA A 21 -0.56 -0.46 -9.16
C ALA A 21 -1.49 -1.02 -8.07
N GLY A 22 -1.96 -0.15 -7.18
CA GLY A 22 -2.96 -0.49 -6.16
C GLY A 22 -4.26 -0.99 -6.78
N ALA A 23 -4.80 -0.31 -7.79
CA ALA A 23 -6.01 -0.76 -8.47
C ALA A 23 -5.83 -2.16 -9.11
N ILE A 24 -4.68 -2.45 -9.72
CA ILE A 24 -4.36 -3.77 -10.27
C ILE A 24 -4.32 -4.83 -9.15
N TRP A 25 -3.68 -4.51 -8.03
CA TRP A 25 -3.64 -5.40 -6.86
C TRP A 25 -5.05 -5.68 -6.33
N GLY A 26 -5.92 -4.67 -6.26
CA GLY A 26 -7.32 -4.84 -5.86
C GLY A 26 -8.11 -5.76 -6.79
N ILE A 27 -7.91 -5.66 -8.11
CA ILE A 27 -8.55 -6.56 -9.09
C ILE A 27 -8.07 -8.00 -8.88
N GLU A 28 -6.77 -8.20 -8.67
CA GLU A 28 -6.20 -9.53 -8.40
C GLU A 28 -6.74 -10.11 -7.10
N ALA A 29 -6.71 -9.32 -6.03
CA ALA A 29 -7.22 -9.73 -4.72
C ALA A 29 -8.70 -10.10 -4.78
N TYR A 30 -9.52 -9.34 -5.52
CA TYR A 30 -10.93 -9.66 -5.77
C TYR A 30 -11.08 -11.01 -6.48
N ARG A 31 -10.35 -11.23 -7.57
CA ARG A 31 -10.42 -12.49 -8.34
C ARG A 31 -10.01 -13.69 -7.50
N GLY A 32 -8.98 -13.52 -6.68
CA GLY A 32 -8.45 -14.57 -5.84
C GLY A 32 -9.31 -14.89 -4.62
N THR A 33 -10.09 -13.93 -4.11
CA THR A 33 -10.96 -14.14 -2.94
C THR A 33 -12.35 -14.60 -3.30
N VAL A 34 -12.96 -14.05 -4.36
CA VAL A 34 -14.31 -14.46 -4.78
C VAL A 34 -14.29 -15.88 -5.38
N GLY A 35 -13.15 -16.32 -5.89
CA GLY A 35 -12.95 -17.68 -6.39
C GLY A 35 -12.55 -18.71 -5.32
N SER A 36 -12.27 -18.29 -4.08
CA SER A 36 -11.82 -19.18 -3.01
C SER A 36 -12.89 -19.33 -1.92
N ASN A 37 -12.96 -20.52 -1.30
CA ASN A 37 -13.82 -20.78 -0.13
C ASN A 37 -13.06 -20.56 1.18
N GLU A 38 -12.01 -19.72 1.16
CA GLU A 38 -11.17 -19.48 2.32
C GLU A 38 -11.82 -18.48 3.27
N THR A 39 -11.81 -18.77 4.58
CA THR A 39 -12.35 -17.89 5.63
C THR A 39 -11.40 -16.74 5.99
N PHE A 40 -10.14 -16.87 5.58
CA PHE A 40 -9.09 -15.91 5.80
C PHE A 40 -8.20 -15.88 4.56
N THR A 41 -8.02 -14.70 3.99
CA THR A 41 -7.10 -14.54 2.87
C THR A 41 -6.18 -13.35 3.12
N ASN A 42 -4.88 -13.56 2.95
CA ASN A 42 -3.86 -12.53 3.09
C ASN A 42 -3.65 -11.81 1.73
N PRO A 43 -3.74 -10.47 1.67
CA PRO A 43 -3.60 -9.69 0.44
C PRO A 43 -2.21 -9.81 -0.22
N PHE A 44 -1.15 -10.12 0.54
CA PHE A 44 0.21 -10.30 0.03
C PHE A 44 0.40 -11.63 -0.72
N SER A 45 -0.55 -12.56 -0.63
CA SER A 45 -0.57 -13.79 -1.45
C SER A 45 -0.75 -13.49 -2.94
N TYR A 46 -1.26 -12.29 -3.27
CA TYR A 46 -1.53 -11.82 -4.62
C TYR A 46 -0.31 -11.09 -5.19
N ILE A 47 0.62 -11.88 -5.72
CA ILE A 47 1.96 -11.45 -6.13
C ILE A 47 1.93 -10.50 -7.33
N LEU A 48 0.90 -10.51 -8.20
CA LEU A 48 0.85 -9.54 -9.29
C LEU A 48 0.71 -8.11 -8.78
N GLY A 49 0.16 -7.90 -7.58
CA GLY A 49 0.21 -6.64 -6.85
C GLY A 49 1.64 -6.14 -6.63
N ALA A 50 2.52 -7.00 -6.11
CA ALA A 50 3.95 -6.68 -5.95
C ALA A 50 4.62 -6.36 -7.29
N VAL A 51 4.30 -7.10 -8.34
CA VAL A 51 4.82 -6.83 -9.70
C VAL A 51 4.32 -5.47 -10.20
N ALA A 52 3.04 -5.15 -10.01
CA ALA A 52 2.46 -3.89 -10.44
C ALA A 52 3.09 -2.68 -9.71
N PHE A 53 3.28 -2.76 -8.38
CA PHE A 53 3.98 -1.73 -7.63
C PHE A 53 5.46 -1.63 -8.03
N GLY A 54 6.09 -2.78 -8.22
CA GLY A 54 7.45 -2.93 -8.73
C GLY A 54 7.69 -2.21 -10.06
N ILE A 55 6.76 -2.36 -11.00
CA ILE A 55 6.89 -1.77 -12.33
C ILE A 55 6.34 -0.35 -12.36
N LEU A 56 5.03 -0.18 -12.15
CA LEU A 56 4.34 1.10 -12.33
C LEU A 56 4.73 2.10 -11.23
N GLY A 57 4.75 1.64 -9.97
CA GLY A 57 5.17 2.45 -8.83
C GLY A 57 6.61 2.91 -8.99
N SER A 58 7.56 1.99 -9.15
CA SER A 58 8.98 2.36 -9.29
C SER A 58 9.26 3.24 -10.51
N LEU A 59 8.66 2.94 -11.68
CA LEU A 59 8.85 3.74 -12.89
C LEU A 59 8.38 5.18 -12.69
N SER A 60 7.25 5.36 -12.00
CA SER A 60 6.66 6.67 -11.75
C SER A 60 7.55 7.60 -10.90
N LEU A 61 8.42 7.04 -10.04
CA LEU A 61 9.38 7.80 -9.24
C LEU A 61 10.47 8.46 -10.09
N VAL A 62 10.81 7.88 -11.24
CA VAL A 62 11.94 8.29 -12.08
C VAL A 62 11.52 8.67 -13.51
N LEU A 63 10.22 8.72 -13.79
CA LEU A 63 9.66 8.98 -15.12
C LEU A 63 10.20 10.28 -15.74
N PHE A 64 10.40 11.32 -14.93
CA PHE A 64 10.88 12.63 -15.36
C PHE A 64 12.39 12.85 -15.13
N SER A 65 13.15 11.79 -14.91
CA SER A 65 14.62 11.87 -14.79
C SER A 65 15.31 12.04 -16.15
N GLY A 66 14.69 11.55 -17.23
CA GLY A 66 15.31 11.47 -18.56
C GLY A 66 16.38 10.38 -18.69
N ASP A 67 16.75 9.70 -17.60
CA ASP A 67 17.77 8.66 -17.57
C ASP A 67 17.14 7.28 -17.70
N ARG A 68 17.19 6.71 -18.91
CA ARG A 68 16.67 5.37 -19.20
C ARG A 68 17.34 4.29 -18.36
N LYS A 69 18.65 4.39 -18.10
CA LYS A 69 19.38 3.39 -17.31
C LYS A 69 18.88 3.40 -15.86
N LEU A 70 18.68 4.60 -15.31
CA LEU A 70 18.06 4.76 -13.99
C LEU A 70 16.64 4.20 -13.96
N MET A 71 15.82 4.48 -14.98
CA MET A 71 14.45 3.94 -15.09
C MET A 71 14.44 2.41 -15.06
N PHE A 72 15.25 1.76 -15.92
CA PHE A 72 15.36 0.29 -15.93
C PHE A 72 15.88 -0.27 -14.60
N LYS A 73 16.90 0.37 -14.00
CA LYS A 73 17.46 -0.06 -12.72
C LYS A 73 16.43 0.01 -11.59
N VAL A 74 15.75 1.14 -11.45
CA VAL A 74 14.75 1.37 -10.40
C VAL A 74 13.54 0.46 -10.60
N MET A 75 13.08 0.26 -11.83
CA MET A 75 12.02 -0.69 -12.15
C MET A 75 12.40 -2.14 -11.80
N SER A 76 13.58 -2.60 -12.21
CA SER A 76 13.99 -4.00 -12.02
C SER A 76 14.25 -4.32 -10.55
N ILE A 77 15.07 -3.49 -9.87
CA ILE A 77 15.39 -3.70 -8.45
C ILE A 77 14.16 -3.39 -7.58
N GLY A 78 13.36 -2.39 -7.93
CA GLY A 78 12.10 -2.09 -7.26
C GLY A 78 11.15 -3.28 -7.31
N THR A 79 10.99 -3.92 -8.47
CA THR A 79 10.16 -5.13 -8.61
C THR A 79 10.64 -6.27 -7.72
N LEU A 80 11.93 -6.58 -7.72
CA LEU A 80 12.50 -7.58 -6.81
C LEU A 80 12.26 -7.20 -5.34
N GLY A 81 12.41 -5.92 -5.02
CA GLY A 81 12.11 -5.38 -3.71
C GLY A 81 10.69 -5.62 -3.24
N TRP A 82 9.71 -5.33 -4.10
CA TRP A 82 8.30 -5.55 -3.80
C TRP A 82 7.97 -7.04 -3.62
N LEU A 83 8.51 -7.90 -4.50
CA LEU A 83 8.35 -9.35 -4.38
C LEU A 83 8.86 -9.85 -3.03
N MET A 84 10.09 -9.47 -2.65
CA MET A 84 10.66 -9.82 -1.35
C MET A 84 9.85 -9.24 -0.19
N SER A 85 9.33 -8.02 -0.34
CA SER A 85 8.52 -7.37 0.69
C SER A 85 7.19 -8.06 0.92
N PHE A 86 6.59 -8.68 -0.10
CA PHE A 86 5.36 -9.46 0.05
C PHE A 86 5.62 -10.82 0.69
N ILE A 87 6.79 -11.41 0.43
CA ILE A 87 7.17 -12.70 1.04
C ILE A 87 7.42 -12.56 2.55
N ILE A 88 8.03 -11.46 3.00
CA ILE A 88 8.40 -11.29 4.42
C ILE A 88 7.20 -11.44 5.36
N PRO A 89 6.08 -10.70 5.20
CA PRO A 89 4.91 -10.88 6.06
C PRO A 89 4.32 -12.28 5.99
N MET A 90 4.33 -12.93 4.81
CA MET A 90 3.80 -14.29 4.69
C MET A 90 4.54 -15.30 5.57
N ILE A 91 5.84 -15.11 5.82
CA ILE A 91 6.63 -15.97 6.72
C ILE A 91 6.28 -15.71 8.19
N TRP A 92 5.92 -14.47 8.55
CA TRP A 92 5.73 -14.03 9.93
C TRP A 92 4.25 -13.77 10.29
N ILE A 93 3.32 -14.20 9.43
CA ILE A 93 1.89 -13.86 9.50
C ILE A 93 1.28 -14.11 10.87
N GLU A 94 1.51 -15.29 11.46
CA GLU A 94 0.96 -15.65 12.77
C GLU A 94 1.39 -14.68 13.87
N TRP A 95 2.69 -14.39 13.93
CA TRP A 95 3.25 -13.47 14.91
C TRP A 95 2.76 -12.04 14.68
N LEU A 96 2.67 -11.60 13.43
CA LEU A 96 2.22 -10.24 13.10
C LEU A 96 0.73 -10.04 13.40
N VAL A 97 -0.11 -11.06 13.20
CA VAL A 97 -1.52 -11.05 13.59
C VAL A 97 -1.66 -10.99 15.12
N ILE A 98 -0.90 -11.80 15.87
CA ILE A 98 -0.94 -11.80 17.34
C ILE A 98 -0.54 -10.42 17.88
N TRP A 99 0.63 -9.91 17.48
CA TRP A 99 1.10 -8.61 17.94
C TRP A 99 0.20 -7.45 17.48
N GLY A 100 -0.34 -7.54 16.26
CA GLY A 100 -1.30 -6.57 15.74
C GLY A 100 -2.55 -6.52 16.60
N THR A 101 -3.11 -7.68 16.95
CA THR A 101 -4.31 -7.76 17.80
C THR A 101 -4.06 -7.21 19.20
N VAL A 102 -2.95 -7.61 19.85
CA VAL A 102 -2.59 -7.11 21.19
C VAL A 102 -2.41 -5.59 21.20
N LEU A 103 -1.74 -5.03 20.19
CA LEU A 103 -1.58 -3.58 20.08
C LEU A 103 -2.90 -2.86 19.81
N LEU A 104 -3.78 -3.45 19.00
CA LEU A 104 -5.08 -2.90 18.69
C LEU A 104 -5.98 -2.86 19.95
N GLU A 105 -5.98 -3.93 20.74
CA GLU A 105 -6.70 -4.01 22.02
C GLU A 105 -6.23 -2.94 23.03
N PHE A 106 -4.95 -2.58 23.00
CA PHE A 106 -4.42 -1.49 23.84
C PHE A 106 -4.86 -0.11 23.36
N LEU A 107 -5.07 0.07 22.05
CA LEU A 107 -5.40 1.35 21.43
C LEU A 107 -6.90 1.62 21.33
N LEU A 108 -7.73 0.58 21.32
CA LEU A 108 -9.17 0.67 21.16
C LEU A 108 -9.90 0.48 22.49
N PRO A 109 -11.07 1.11 22.66
CA PRO A 109 -11.90 0.86 23.83
C PRO A 109 -12.39 -0.60 23.85
N SER A 110 -12.39 -1.21 25.03
CA SER A 110 -12.86 -2.58 25.26
C SER A 110 -14.35 -2.77 24.93
N GLU A 111 -15.15 -1.71 25.07
CA GLU A 111 -16.56 -1.68 24.68
C GLU A 111 -16.78 -0.60 23.62
N PRO A 112 -16.72 -0.95 22.31
CA PRO A 112 -16.99 0.01 21.26
C PRO A 112 -18.46 0.42 21.28
N ASN A 113 -18.71 1.73 21.12
CA ASN A 113 -20.05 2.23 20.84
C ASN A 113 -20.51 1.77 19.44
N GLU A 114 -21.80 1.92 19.15
CA GLU A 114 -22.41 1.50 17.87
C GLU A 114 -21.65 2.02 16.64
N PHE A 115 -21.17 3.27 16.71
CA PHE A 115 -20.38 3.89 15.66
C PHE A 115 -19.04 3.15 15.41
N LEU A 116 -18.29 2.86 16.48
CA LEU A 116 -17.02 2.12 16.39
C LEU A 116 -17.24 0.67 15.95
N SER A 117 -18.29 0.01 16.42
CA SER A 117 -18.66 -1.34 15.96
C SER A 117 -18.91 -1.36 14.45
N LYS A 118 -19.58 -0.34 13.91
CA LYS A 118 -19.81 -0.20 12.46
C LYS A 118 -18.50 0.04 11.71
N ILE A 119 -17.58 0.83 12.24
CA ILE A 119 -16.24 1.02 11.66
C ILE A 119 -15.48 -0.31 11.62
N PHE A 120 -15.49 -1.07 12.72
CA PHE A 120 -14.77 -2.34 12.80
C PHE A 120 -15.34 -3.40 11.86
N TYR A 121 -16.65 -3.37 11.60
CA TYR A 121 -17.28 -4.22 10.59
C TYR A 121 -16.69 -3.97 9.18
N TYR A 122 -16.34 -2.73 8.85
CA TYR A 122 -15.77 -2.36 7.55
C TYR A 122 -14.23 -2.39 7.50
N TRP A 123 -13.58 -2.89 8.56
CA TRP A 123 -12.11 -2.88 8.66
C TRP A 123 -11.45 -3.92 7.74
N ASP A 124 -12.20 -4.94 7.34
CA ASP A 124 -11.78 -5.94 6.37
C ASP A 124 -12.67 -5.90 5.13
N LEU A 125 -12.14 -6.40 4.01
CA LEU A 125 -12.93 -6.52 2.78
C LEU A 125 -13.61 -7.88 2.74
N GLN A 126 -14.92 -7.86 2.52
CA GLN A 126 -15.72 -9.07 2.29
C GLN A 126 -15.24 -9.78 1.01
N PRO A 127 -15.34 -11.13 0.90
CA PRO A 127 -15.85 -12.04 1.92
C PRO A 127 -14.83 -12.44 3.00
N SER A 128 -13.53 -12.38 2.70
CA SER A 128 -12.51 -13.00 3.56
C SER A 128 -11.15 -12.28 3.58
N LEU A 129 -11.01 -11.16 2.88
CA LEU A 129 -9.73 -10.46 2.75
C LEU A 129 -9.46 -9.61 3.99
N ARG A 130 -8.51 -10.06 4.80
CA ARG A 130 -8.10 -9.33 6.01
C ARG A 130 -7.10 -8.24 5.64
N ILE A 131 -7.43 -6.99 5.93
CA ILE A 131 -6.56 -5.84 5.67
C ILE A 131 -6.31 -5.11 6.98
N GLY A 132 -7.38 -4.82 7.72
CA GLY A 132 -7.33 -4.12 9.00
C GLY A 132 -6.47 -4.83 10.02
N VAL A 133 -6.70 -6.14 10.17
CA VAL A 133 -5.96 -6.99 11.13
C VAL A 133 -4.48 -7.13 10.76
N LEU A 134 -4.14 -6.98 9.47
CA LEU A 134 -2.79 -7.15 8.94
C LEU A 134 -2.00 -5.84 8.84
N TYR A 135 -2.44 -4.76 9.49
CA TYR A 135 -1.82 -3.44 9.38
C TYR A 135 -0.31 -3.41 9.72
N LEU A 136 0.17 -4.28 10.60
CA LEU A 136 1.60 -4.42 10.88
C LEU A 136 2.39 -5.02 9.71
N GLU A 137 1.78 -5.94 8.96
CA GLU A 137 2.37 -6.48 7.73
C GLU A 137 2.57 -5.36 6.71
N PHE A 138 1.53 -4.54 6.52
CA PHE A 138 1.60 -3.34 5.67
C PHE A 138 2.71 -2.38 6.12
N ALA A 139 2.90 -2.20 7.43
CA ALA A 139 3.99 -1.39 7.96
C ALA A 139 5.38 -1.96 7.60
N ILE A 140 5.56 -3.27 7.72
CA ILE A 140 6.82 -3.96 7.38
C ILE A 140 7.11 -3.90 5.88
N VAL A 141 6.10 -4.16 5.04
CA VAL A 141 6.20 -3.99 3.58
C VAL A 141 6.61 -2.56 3.25
N GLY A 142 5.97 -1.59 3.89
CA GLY A 142 6.28 -0.19 3.70
C GLY A 142 7.71 0.13 4.09
N LEU A 143 8.16 -0.31 5.26
CA LEU A 143 9.51 -0.05 5.76
C LEU A 143 10.58 -0.61 4.82
N PHE A 144 10.41 -1.87 4.37
CA PHE A 144 11.37 -2.52 3.47
C PHE A 144 11.42 -1.84 2.11
N THR A 145 10.26 -1.65 1.46
CA THR A 145 10.18 -1.03 0.12
C THR A 145 10.68 0.42 0.14
N GLY A 146 10.32 1.21 1.16
CA GLY A 146 10.79 2.58 1.29
C GLY A 146 12.29 2.68 1.54
N THR A 147 12.84 1.81 2.38
CA THR A 147 14.29 1.74 2.61
C THR A 147 15.03 1.41 1.31
N LEU A 148 14.53 0.45 0.54
CA LEU A 148 15.07 0.10 -0.77
C LEU A 148 15.03 1.31 -1.74
N TYR A 149 13.92 2.04 -1.81
CA TYR A 149 13.84 3.25 -2.62
C TYR A 149 14.82 4.33 -2.15
N GLY A 150 15.02 4.48 -0.84
CA GLY A 150 16.05 5.37 -0.30
C GLY A 150 17.44 5.02 -0.81
N ILE A 151 17.81 3.73 -0.79
CA ILE A 151 19.08 3.24 -1.32
C ILE A 151 19.18 3.49 -2.84
N LEU A 152 18.16 3.09 -3.60
CA LEU A 152 18.15 3.16 -5.06
C LEU A 152 18.22 4.59 -5.59
N LEU A 153 17.49 5.49 -4.96
CA LEU A 153 17.42 6.91 -5.35
C LEU A 153 18.52 7.74 -4.70
N LYS A 154 19.37 7.12 -3.85
CA LYS A 154 20.41 7.80 -3.07
C LYS A 154 19.84 8.96 -2.24
N LYS A 155 18.73 8.69 -1.55
CA LYS A 155 18.02 9.62 -0.68
C LYS A 155 18.04 9.11 0.76
N ASN A 156 17.55 9.92 1.70
CA ASN A 156 17.50 9.53 3.11
C ASN A 156 16.59 8.31 3.32
N LEU A 157 17.23 7.15 3.53
CA LEU A 157 16.55 5.85 3.66
C LEU A 157 15.63 5.75 4.88
N ILE A 158 16.00 6.37 6.01
CA ILE A 158 15.19 6.37 7.23
C ILE A 158 13.90 7.15 6.98
N LYS A 159 14.02 8.34 6.40
CA LYS A 159 12.88 9.20 6.10
C LYS A 159 11.90 8.56 5.13
N ILE A 160 12.41 7.97 4.05
CA ILE A 160 11.55 7.31 3.05
C ILE A 160 10.94 6.04 3.63
N GLY A 161 11.73 5.21 4.32
CA GLY A 161 11.26 3.98 4.98
C GLY A 161 10.17 4.24 6.01
N LEU A 162 10.31 5.27 6.85
CA LEU A 162 9.26 5.66 7.79
C LEU A 162 8.02 6.20 7.07
N ALA A 163 8.20 7.05 6.04
CA ALA A 163 7.07 7.61 5.31
C ALA A 163 6.22 6.53 4.62
N THR A 164 6.85 5.52 4.02
CA THR A 164 6.15 4.39 3.41
C THR A 164 5.52 3.46 4.43
N ALA A 165 6.22 3.14 5.53
CA ALA A 165 5.68 2.35 6.62
C ALA A 165 4.43 2.99 7.23
N THR A 166 4.51 4.27 7.58
CA THR A 166 3.36 5.02 8.11
C THR A 166 2.23 5.13 7.09
N SER A 167 2.54 5.32 5.81
CA SER A 167 1.54 5.36 4.74
C SER A 167 0.76 4.04 4.66
N LEU A 168 1.45 2.91 4.51
CA LEU A 168 0.79 1.62 4.38
C LEU A 168 0.10 1.19 5.67
N LEU A 169 0.70 1.45 6.83
CA LEU A 169 0.07 1.21 8.13
C LEU A 169 -1.26 1.97 8.25
N SER A 170 -1.24 3.30 8.07
CA SER A 170 -2.44 4.12 8.26
C SER A 170 -3.52 3.83 7.22
N THR A 171 -3.12 3.59 5.97
CA THR A 171 -4.08 3.25 4.91
C THR A 171 -4.63 1.84 5.03
N ALA A 172 -3.91 0.87 5.57
CA ALA A 172 -4.49 -0.45 5.88
C ALA A 172 -5.65 -0.34 6.87
N LEU A 173 -5.61 0.65 7.78
CA LEU A 173 -6.69 0.88 8.73
C LEU A 173 -7.87 1.66 8.15
N ILE A 174 -7.62 2.59 7.23
CA ILE A 174 -8.64 3.54 6.73
C ILE A 174 -9.23 3.11 5.37
N SER A 175 -8.39 2.56 4.50
CA SER A 175 -8.79 2.28 3.11
C SER A 175 -9.90 1.23 2.96
N PRO A 176 -9.98 0.15 3.77
CA PRO A 176 -11.07 -0.82 3.66
C PRO A 176 -12.42 -0.17 4.00
N ILE A 177 -12.44 0.76 4.95
CA ILE A 177 -13.66 1.51 5.33
C ILE A 177 -14.16 2.32 4.14
N ILE A 178 -13.26 3.07 3.49
CA ILE A 178 -13.58 3.86 2.28
C ILE A 178 -14.04 2.94 1.16
N GLY A 179 -13.32 1.86 0.90
CA GLY A 179 -13.63 0.91 -0.16
C GLY A 179 -14.99 0.26 0.03
N ASN A 180 -15.25 -0.31 1.21
CA ASN A 180 -16.54 -0.92 1.52
C ASN A 180 -17.70 0.07 1.38
N TYR A 181 -17.56 1.29 1.90
CA TYR A 181 -18.59 2.32 1.77
C TYR A 181 -18.91 2.67 0.31
N LEU A 182 -17.87 2.85 -0.52
CA LEU A 182 -18.04 3.12 -1.95
C LEU A 182 -18.59 1.92 -2.71
N GLY A 183 -18.15 0.70 -2.39
CA GLY A 183 -18.62 -0.51 -3.03
C GLY A 183 -20.08 -0.82 -2.70
N GLU A 184 -20.52 -0.58 -1.46
CA GLU A 184 -21.93 -0.68 -1.07
C GLU A 184 -22.77 0.36 -1.84
N SER A 185 -22.31 1.62 -1.89
CA SER A 185 -22.96 2.70 -2.63
C SER A 185 -23.11 2.39 -4.13
N LEU A 186 -22.16 1.64 -4.71
CA LEU A 186 -22.17 1.22 -6.11
C LEU A 186 -22.72 -0.20 -6.32
N SER A 187 -23.16 -0.88 -5.24
CA SER A 187 -23.59 -2.28 -5.27
C SER A 187 -22.59 -3.22 -5.97
N SER A 188 -21.29 -2.98 -5.76
CA SER A 188 -20.20 -3.69 -6.46
C SER A 188 -19.06 -4.04 -5.51
N LEU A 189 -18.88 -5.33 -5.28
CA LEU A 189 -17.77 -5.85 -4.47
C LEU A 189 -16.42 -5.54 -5.12
N LEU A 190 -16.31 -5.67 -6.45
CA LEU A 190 -15.08 -5.32 -7.18
C LEU A 190 -14.68 -3.86 -6.93
N SER A 191 -15.65 -2.95 -6.86
CA SER A 191 -15.40 -1.55 -6.55
C SER A 191 -14.82 -1.37 -5.15
N SER A 192 -15.26 -2.13 -4.15
CA SER A 192 -14.67 -2.09 -2.79
C SER A 192 -13.17 -2.36 -2.82
N TYR A 193 -12.77 -3.40 -3.56
CA TYR A 193 -11.36 -3.79 -3.69
C TYR A 193 -10.56 -2.74 -4.45
N ILE A 194 -11.05 -2.30 -5.62
CA ILE A 194 -10.38 -1.29 -6.42
C ILE A 194 -10.16 -0.01 -5.62
N PHE A 195 -11.19 0.51 -4.94
CA PHE A 195 -11.07 1.77 -4.20
C PHE A 195 -10.16 1.66 -2.97
N THR A 196 -10.21 0.53 -2.25
CA THR A 196 -9.32 0.27 -1.10
C THR A 196 -7.86 0.36 -1.53
N PHE A 197 -7.47 -0.45 -2.52
CA PHE A 197 -6.08 -0.55 -2.92
C PHE A 197 -5.62 0.65 -3.77
N LEU A 198 -6.51 1.27 -4.55
CA LEU A 198 -6.24 2.54 -5.24
C LEU A 198 -5.91 3.64 -4.24
N PHE A 199 -6.71 3.80 -3.18
CA PHE A 199 -6.48 4.82 -2.16
C PHE A 199 -5.15 4.58 -1.45
N MET A 200 -4.89 3.34 -1.04
CA MET A 200 -3.62 2.93 -0.44
C MET A 200 -2.42 3.25 -1.35
N GLY A 201 -2.50 2.90 -2.63
CA GLY A 201 -1.47 3.20 -3.62
C GLY A 201 -1.25 4.70 -3.82
N CYS A 202 -2.33 5.48 -3.94
CA CYS A 202 -2.25 6.94 -4.10
C CYS A 202 -1.55 7.62 -2.92
N VAL A 203 -1.91 7.27 -1.69
CA VAL A 203 -1.31 7.82 -0.47
C VAL A 203 0.16 7.39 -0.36
N LEU A 204 0.48 6.13 -0.69
CA LEU A 204 1.85 5.65 -0.73
C LEU A 204 2.71 6.46 -1.71
N GLY A 205 2.24 6.64 -2.94
CA GLY A 205 2.93 7.43 -3.96
C GLY A 205 3.14 8.88 -3.52
N TRP A 206 2.14 9.49 -2.88
CA TRP A 206 2.24 10.83 -2.32
C TRP A 206 3.29 10.93 -1.20
N MET A 207 3.30 9.98 -0.26
CA MET A 207 4.21 9.97 0.88
C MET A 207 5.66 9.76 0.43
N ILE A 208 5.92 8.85 -0.51
CA ILE A 208 7.26 8.66 -1.09
C ILE A 208 7.73 9.94 -1.79
N ALA A 209 6.88 10.52 -2.66
CA ALA A 209 7.22 11.73 -3.39
C ALA A 209 7.51 12.92 -2.45
N SER A 210 6.78 13.01 -1.34
CA SER A 210 6.99 14.04 -0.33
C SER A 210 8.29 13.81 0.44
N ALA A 211 8.55 12.59 0.90
CA ALA A 211 9.77 12.22 1.61
C ALA A 211 11.04 12.48 0.79
N ILE A 212 11.01 12.18 -0.52
CA ILE A 212 12.12 12.47 -1.44
C ILE A 212 12.39 13.97 -1.55
N ARG A 213 11.33 14.80 -1.63
CA ARG A 213 11.43 16.26 -1.81
C ARG A 213 11.97 16.98 -0.58
N TYR A 214 11.50 16.61 0.61
CA TYR A 214 11.97 17.22 1.86
C TYR A 214 13.39 16.77 2.27
N GLY A 215 14.09 15.99 1.44
CA GLY A 215 15.51 15.69 1.60
C GLY A 215 16.42 16.52 0.69
N GLU A 216 15.86 17.46 -0.08
CA GLU A 216 16.58 18.37 -0.99
C GLU A 216 16.68 19.80 -0.42
N THR A 217 16.20 20.02 0.80
CA THR A 217 16.30 21.26 1.59
C THR A 217 17.23 21.03 2.77
#